data_AF-F0YEC0-F1
#
_entry.id   AF-F0YEC0-F1
#
_cell.length_a   1.000
_cell.length_b   1.000
_cell.length_c   1.000
_cell.angle_alpha   90.00
_cell.angle_beta   90.00
_cell.angle_gamma   90.00
#
_symmetry.space_group_name_H-M   'P 1'
#
loop_
_entity.id
_entity.type
_entity.pdbx_description
1 polymer ?
#
loop_
_entity_poly.entity_id
_entity_poly.type
_entity_poly.pdbx_seq_one_letter_code
_entity_poly.pdbx_strand_id
1 'polypeptide(L)' 'RESHYAVLGCAPTATAGEVKKAFFKLALKYHPDRNDADTTATMMKINAAYATLGDAQERLKYD' A
#
# COMPACT_ATOMS: atom_id res chain seq x y z
N ARG A 1 -2.23 15.14 -5.64
CA ARG A 1 -2.37 14.30 -4.43
C ARG A 1 -2.30 12.85 -4.89
N GLU A 2 -1.29 12.09 -4.48
CA GLU A 2 -1.28 10.62 -4.64
C GLU A 2 -2.30 10.03 -3.66
N SER A 3 -3.25 9.23 -4.13
CA SER A 3 -4.18 8.50 -3.27
C SER A 3 -3.53 7.20 -2.77
N HIS A 4 -3.99 6.68 -1.62
CA HIS A 4 -3.50 5.39 -1.11
C HIS A 4 -3.76 4.24 -2.11
N TYR A 5 -4.84 4.35 -2.89
CA TYR A 5 -5.15 3.45 -4.00
C TYR A 5 -4.09 3.49 -5.10
N ALA A 6 -3.65 4.69 -5.50
CA ALA A 6 -2.60 4.86 -6.50
C ALA A 6 -1.25 4.32 -5.99
N VAL A 7 -0.93 4.53 -4.70
CA VAL A 7 0.30 4.00 -4.08
C VAL A 7 0.33 2.47 -4.07
N LEU A 8 -0.80 1.82 -3.76
CA LEU A 8 -0.90 0.36 -3.82
C LEU A 8 -1.13 -0.17 -5.25
N GLY A 9 -1.40 0.71 -6.22
CA GLY A 9 -1.73 0.33 -7.59
C GLY A 9 -3.04 -0.46 -7.68
N CYS A 10 -4.00 -0.17 -6.81
CA CYS A 10 -5.32 -0.80 -6.79
C CYS A 10 -6.44 0.22 -7.10
N ALA A 11 -7.60 -0.28 -7.51
CA ALA A 11 -8.76 0.57 -7.73
C ALA A 11 -9.41 0.99 -6.40
N PRO A 12 -10.14 2.12 -6.35
CA PRO A 12 -10.97 2.50 -5.19
C PRO A 12 -12.02 1.45 -4.83
N THR A 13 -12.43 0.63 -5.80
CA THR A 13 -13.37 -0.49 -5.64
C THR A 13 -12.68 -1.79 -5.20
N ALA A 14 -11.36 -1.80 -5.00
CA ALA A 14 -10.62 -2.99 -4.64
C ALA A 14 -11.08 -3.53 -3.28
N THR A 15 -11.23 -4.84 -3.18
CA THR A 15 -11.56 -5.54 -1.94
C THR A 15 -10.36 -5.54 -0.97
N ALA A 16 -10.62 -5.76 0.32
CA ALA A 16 -9.54 -5.90 1.31
C ALA A 16 -8.52 -7.00 0.94
N GLY A 17 -8.99 -8.07 0.28
CA GLY A 17 -8.11 -9.12 -0.24
C GLY A 17 -7.20 -8.66 -1.37
N GLU A 18 -7.68 -7.80 -2.28
CA GLU A 18 -6.88 -7.22 -3.35
C GLU A 18 -5.87 -6.19 -2.83
N VAL A 19 -6.30 -5.34 -1.88
CA VAL A 19 -5.43 -4.40 -1.17
C VAL A 19 -4.27 -5.14 -0.49
N LYS A 20 -4.57 -6.22 0.23
CA LYS A 20 -3.55 -7.08 0.86
C LYS A 20 -2.61 -7.71 -0.17
N LYS A 21 -3.13 -8.27 -1.26
CA LYS A 21 -2.30 -8.86 -2.34
C LYS A 21 -1.38 -7.82 -2.97
N ALA A 22 -1.90 -6.62 -3.24
CA ALA A 22 -1.12 -5.52 -3.81
C ALA A 22 0.00 -5.07 -2.86
N PHE A 23 -0.30 -4.93 -1.57
CA PHE A 23 0.69 -4.66 -0.53
C PHE A 23 1.80 -5.69 -0.52
N PHE A 24 1.49 -6.99 -0.46
CA PHE A 24 2.52 -8.05 -0.44
C PHE A 24 3.40 -8.03 -1.69
N LYS A 25 2.81 -7.82 -2.87
CA LYS A 25 3.56 -7.75 -4.13
C LYS A 25 4.53 -6.57 -4.15
N LEU A 26 4.10 -5.41 -3.67
CA LEU A 26 4.94 -4.22 -3.59
C LEU A 26 5.99 -4.33 -2.48
N ALA A 27 5.63 -4.88 -1.32
CA ALA A 27 6.53 -5.14 -0.20
C ALA A 27 7.68 -6.07 -0.61
N LEU A 28 7.40 -7.14 -1.35
CA LEU A 28 8.43 -8.03 -1.91
C LEU A 28 9.30 -7.33 -2.96
N LYS A 29 8.71 -6.45 -3.77
CA LYS A 29 9.42 -5.69 -4.81
C LYS A 29 10.35 -4.62 -4.23
N TYR A 30 9.95 -3.98 -3.13
CA TYR A 30 10.66 -2.84 -2.54
C TYR A 30 11.32 -3.18 -1.19
N HIS A 31 11.39 -4.47 -0.83
CA HIS A 31 11.94 -4.92 0.45
C HIS A 31 13.37 -4.39 0.65
N PRO A 32 13.70 -3.77 1.79
CA PRO A 32 15.01 -3.15 2.04
C PRO A 32 16.16 -4.17 2.11
N ASP A 33 15.85 -5.44 2.36
CA ASP A 33 16.84 -6.53 2.31
C ASP A 33 17.28 -6.88 0.87
N ARG A 34 16.47 -6.51 -0.14
CA ARG A 34 16.70 -6.87 -1.54
C ARG A 34 17.04 -5.66 -2.42
N ASN A 35 16.88 -4.44 -1.91
CA ASN A 35 17.12 -3.19 -2.62
C ASN A 35 17.76 -2.13 -1.72
N ASP A 36 18.54 -1.25 -2.33
CA ASP A 36 19.24 -0.13 -1.67
C ASP A 36 18.27 0.91 -1.05
N ALA A 37 18.81 1.78 -0.20
CA ALA A 37 18.12 2.78 0.64
C ALA A 37 17.05 3.66 -0.06
N ASP A 38 17.06 3.73 -1.39
CA ASP A 38 16.11 4.48 -2.19
C ASP A 38 14.68 3.86 -2.17
N THR A 39 14.55 2.57 -1.83
CA THR A 39 13.22 1.93 -1.71
C THR A 39 12.55 2.16 -0.36
N THR A 40 13.27 2.65 0.66
CA THR A 40 12.72 2.88 1.99
C THR A 40 11.56 3.89 1.97
N ALA A 41 11.71 5.00 1.25
CA ALA A 41 10.66 6.01 1.12
C ALA A 41 9.40 5.45 0.43
N THR A 42 9.60 4.64 -0.60
CA THR A 42 8.51 3.97 -1.32
C THR A 42 7.80 2.94 -0.42
N MET A 43 8.57 2.14 0.34
CA MET A 43 8.06 1.17 1.29
C MET A 43 7.23 1.84 2.40
N MET A 44 7.68 2.99 2.91
CA MET A 44 6.93 3.78 3.89
C MET A 44 5.56 4.22 3.34
N LYS A 45 5.50 4.69 2.09
CA LYS A 45 4.23 5.05 1.44
C LYS A 45 3.30 3.84 1.30
N ILE A 46 3.83 2.69 0.89
CA ILE A 46 3.07 1.43 0.75
C ILE A 46 2.49 0.99 2.10
N ASN A 47 3.30 1.03 3.16
CA ASN A 47 2.86 0.71 4.52
C ASN A 47 1.76 1.65 5.01
N ALA A 48 1.92 2.97 4.81
CA ALA A 48 0.89 3.95 5.18
C ALA A 48 -0.42 3.72 4.41
N ALA A 49 -0.34 3.47 3.11
CA ALA A 49 -1.51 3.18 2.30
C ALA A 49 -2.24 1.91 2.73
N TYR A 50 -1.50 0.85 3.09
CA TYR A 50 -2.08 -0.38 3.61
C TYR A 50 -2.65 -0.23 5.03
N ALA A 51 -2.04 0.59 5.88
CA ALA A 51 -2.58 0.87 7.22
C ALA A 51 -3.96 1.53 7.14
N THR A 52 -4.18 2.39 6.15
CA THR A 52 -5.48 3.04 5.93
C THR A 52 -6.46 2.16 5.16
N LEU A 53 -6.04 1.55 4.05
CA LEU A 53 -6.95 0.81 3.16
C LEU A 53 -7.18 -0.66 3.55
N GLY A 54 -6.26 -1.22 4.34
CA GLY A 54 -6.31 -2.60 4.81
C GLY A 54 -7.27 -2.81 5.98
N ASP A 55 -7.55 -1.75 6.75
CA ASP A 55 -8.57 -1.75 7.79
C ASP A 55 -9.88 -1.17 7.26
N ALA A 56 -10.98 -1.89 7.46
CA ALA A 56 -12.28 -1.49 6.93
C ALA A 56 -12.83 -0.21 7.58
N GLN A 57 -12.52 0.04 8.86
CA GLN A 57 -12.95 1.25 9.57
C GLN A 57 -12.11 2.45 9.17
N GLU A 58 -10.78 2.30 9.08
CA GLU A 58 -9.89 3.38 8.64
C GLU A 58 -10.14 3.75 7.18
N ARG A 59 -10.39 2.76 6.32
CA ARG A 59 -10.78 2.99 4.92
C ARG A 59 -12.07 3.78 4.82
N LEU A 60 -13.07 3.47 5.64
CA LEU A 60 -14.35 4.18 5.68
C LEU A 60 -14.20 5.65 6.10
N LYS A 61 -13.18 5.98 6.90
CA LYS A 61 -12.86 7.37 7.28
C LYS A 61 -12.04 8.09 6.21
N TYR A 62 -11.32 7.34 5.39
CA TYR A 62 -10.45 7.86 4.34
C TYR A 62 -11.19 8.13 3.03
N ASP A 63 -12.09 7.23 2.65
CA ASP A 63 -12.99 7.36 1.50
C ASP A 63 -14.00 8.51 1.70
#